data_AF-A0A1H3KVP2-F1
#
_entry.id   AF-A0A1H3KVP2-F1
#
_cell.length_a   1.000
_cell.length_b   1.000
_cell.length_c   1.000
_cell.angle_alpha   90.00
_cell.angle_beta   90.00
_cell.angle_gamma   90.00
#
_symmetry.space_group_name_H-M   'P 1'
#
loop_
_entity.id
_entity.type
_entity.pdbx_description
1 polymer ?
#
loop_
_entity_poly.entity_id
_entity_poly.type
_entity_poly.pdbx_seq_one_letter_code
_entity_poly.pdbx_strand_id
1 'polypeptide(L)'
;MSQASAYEQYMLELINVERAKVGAQPLAFDGDLNESAENHSSWMIATDTFSHTGAGGSNPGDRMKAAGYVFSGSWAWGENIAWMSTRAPAGLLDEVEQLHASLMSSTGHRTNILNDTYREIGVGLAVGQYSSYEGAFVTQNFARTASHSFLTGVAFDDLDGDNRYDINEGLGSFTVSAKNNTTGTITTTQTSPAGGYELELASGSYTVSFSSSGFTTTTQQVSINSKNIKLDLVDPISSSTPSQPVSNTIFGTSGSDILMGTSGADVISGSGGNDKLYGNAGNDKIDGGSNSDKLWGNAGADTLTGGTGNDIFVFNASFISAIDKITDFSPVDDIIHLENAIFTSLTTGSLNAAAFHIGTAAHDATDRIIYNMQTGALNYDADGIGGASAQQFAQLTGGLTLTNTDFYII
;
A
#
# COMPACT_ATOMS: atom_id res chain seq x y z
N MET A 1 4.29 -12.81 -19.62
CA MET A 1 3.86 -11.42 -19.44
C MET A 1 3.24 -11.27 -18.08
N SER A 2 4.00 -10.67 -17.17
CA SER A 2 3.52 -10.31 -15.85
C SER A 2 2.43 -9.23 -15.96
N GLN A 3 1.56 -9.17 -14.95
CA GLN A 3 0.63 -8.06 -14.76
C GLN A 3 1.09 -7.24 -13.57
N ALA A 4 1.03 -5.91 -13.70
CA ALA A 4 1.38 -5.01 -12.62
C ALA A 4 0.52 -5.26 -11.37
N SER A 5 1.19 -5.34 -10.23
CA SER A 5 0.57 -5.30 -8.90
C SER A 5 -0.04 -3.92 -8.60
N ALA A 6 -0.82 -3.81 -7.53
CA ALA A 6 -1.40 -2.53 -7.09
C ALA A 6 -0.35 -1.48 -6.75
N TYR A 7 0.79 -1.89 -6.19
CA TYR A 7 1.93 -1.01 -5.87
C TYR A 7 2.66 -0.53 -7.14
N GLU A 8 2.82 -1.41 -8.13
CA GLU A 8 3.41 -1.03 -9.42
C GLU A 8 2.48 -0.09 -10.19
N GLN A 9 1.17 -0.35 -10.16
CA GLN A 9 0.17 0.57 -10.71
C GLN A 9 0.26 1.94 -10.04
N TYR A 10 0.30 1.99 -8.71
CA TYR A 10 0.45 3.25 -7.97
C TYR A 10 1.73 4.01 -8.36
N MET A 11 2.86 3.30 -8.50
CA MET A 11 4.11 3.87 -8.99
C MET A 11 3.96 4.47 -10.41
N LEU A 12 3.24 3.80 -11.31
CA LEU A 12 2.96 4.35 -12.65
C LEU A 12 2.11 5.62 -12.59
N GLU A 13 1.13 5.68 -11.68
CA GLU A 13 0.29 6.86 -11.50
C GLU A 13 1.12 8.06 -11.01
N LEU A 14 2.01 7.86 -10.03
CA LEU A 14 2.96 8.89 -9.59
C LEU A 14 3.84 9.38 -10.75
N ILE A 15 4.38 8.46 -11.56
CA ILE A 15 5.18 8.79 -12.75
C ILE A 15 4.38 9.63 -13.76
N ASN A 16 3.15 9.22 -14.06
CA ASN A 16 2.31 9.90 -15.04
C ASN A 16 1.86 11.28 -14.56
N VAL A 17 1.67 11.48 -13.25
CA VAL A 17 1.47 12.80 -12.63
C VAL A 17 2.68 13.72 -12.89
N GLU A 18 3.90 13.24 -12.67
CA GLU A 18 5.12 14.04 -12.93
C GLU A 18 5.30 14.36 -14.42
N ARG A 19 5.00 13.40 -15.30
CA ARG A 19 5.06 13.59 -16.75
C ARG A 19 4.03 14.61 -17.23
N ALA A 20 2.83 14.61 -16.67
CA ALA A 20 1.79 15.58 -17.00
C ALA A 20 2.23 17.02 -16.65
N LYS A 21 2.93 17.23 -15.53
CA LYS A 21 3.44 18.55 -15.12
C LYS A 21 4.38 19.20 -16.15
N VAL A 22 5.05 18.39 -16.97
CA VAL A 22 5.98 18.86 -18.02
C VAL A 22 5.42 18.69 -19.45
N GLY A 23 4.17 18.25 -19.60
CA GLY A 23 3.54 18.00 -20.89
C GLY A 23 4.11 16.78 -21.65
N ALA A 24 4.80 15.88 -20.96
CA ALA A 24 5.20 14.60 -21.50
C ALA A 24 3.99 13.66 -21.59
N GLN A 25 3.94 12.83 -22.62
CA GLN A 25 2.87 11.84 -22.81
C GLN A 25 2.88 10.81 -21.68
N PRO A 26 1.73 10.28 -21.24
CA PRO A 26 1.69 9.21 -20.26
C PRO A 26 2.36 7.93 -20.79
N LEU A 27 2.88 7.13 -19.88
CA LEU A 27 3.40 5.80 -20.17
C LEU A 27 2.27 4.77 -19.99
N ALA A 28 2.27 3.77 -20.86
CA ALA A 28 1.46 2.57 -20.73
C ALA A 28 2.31 1.42 -20.17
N PHE A 29 1.69 0.49 -19.44
CA PHE A 29 2.40 -0.73 -19.07
C PHE A 29 2.69 -1.59 -20.30
N ASP A 30 3.76 -2.37 -20.20
CA ASP A 30 4.05 -3.48 -21.11
C ASP A 30 4.45 -4.71 -20.29
N GLY A 31 3.79 -5.84 -20.53
CA GLY A 31 3.95 -7.05 -19.73
C GLY A 31 5.33 -7.72 -19.86
N ASP A 32 6.04 -7.54 -20.97
CA ASP A 32 7.41 -8.03 -21.15
C ASP A 32 8.40 -7.11 -20.41
N LEU A 33 8.16 -5.79 -20.44
CA LEU A 33 8.97 -4.84 -19.67
C LEU A 33 8.79 -5.04 -18.15
N ASN A 34 7.56 -5.29 -17.69
CA ASN A 34 7.27 -5.64 -16.29
C ASN A 34 8.04 -6.90 -15.88
N GLU A 35 7.91 -7.97 -16.66
CA GLU A 35 8.63 -9.23 -16.40
C GLU A 35 10.15 -9.02 -16.38
N SER A 36 10.71 -8.22 -17.29
CA SER A 36 12.13 -7.83 -17.26
C SER A 36 12.52 -7.05 -15.99
N ALA A 37 11.65 -6.15 -15.52
CA ALA A 37 11.91 -5.31 -14.34
C ALA A 37 11.84 -6.12 -13.04
N GLU A 38 10.80 -6.94 -12.87
CA GLU A 38 10.59 -7.81 -11.70
C GLU A 38 11.74 -8.81 -11.54
N ASN A 39 12.15 -9.42 -12.65
CA ASN A 39 13.28 -10.35 -12.67
C ASN A 39 14.58 -9.65 -12.26
N HIS A 40 14.79 -8.40 -12.67
CA HIS A 40 16.01 -7.66 -12.31
C HIS A 40 16.01 -7.21 -10.85
N SER A 41 14.87 -6.73 -10.32
CA SER A 41 14.73 -6.41 -8.90
C SER A 41 14.96 -7.65 -8.03
N SER A 42 14.35 -8.78 -8.39
CA SER A 42 14.53 -10.07 -7.69
C SER A 42 15.98 -10.57 -7.77
N TRP A 43 16.63 -10.40 -8.93
CA TRP A 43 18.04 -10.78 -9.11
C TRP A 43 18.98 -9.94 -8.24
N MET A 44 18.75 -8.61 -8.15
CA MET A 44 19.55 -7.72 -7.30
C MET A 44 19.50 -8.14 -5.83
N ILE A 45 18.30 -8.47 -5.34
CA ILE A 45 18.08 -9.02 -3.99
C ILE A 45 18.82 -10.36 -3.85
N ALA A 46 18.56 -11.33 -4.73
CA ALA A 46 19.07 -12.69 -4.62
C ALA A 46 20.61 -12.78 -4.72
N THR A 47 21.26 -11.79 -5.33
CA THR A 47 22.71 -11.74 -5.51
C THR A 47 23.40 -10.69 -4.64
N ASP A 48 22.67 -10.06 -3.72
CA ASP A 48 23.17 -9.00 -2.85
C ASP A 48 23.96 -7.92 -3.62
N THR A 49 23.41 -7.50 -4.76
CA THR A 49 24.04 -6.58 -5.71
C THR A 49 23.07 -5.45 -6.10
N PHE A 50 23.58 -4.23 -6.25
CA PHE A 50 22.83 -3.10 -6.80
C PHE A 50 23.52 -2.56 -8.06
N SER A 51 22.98 -2.87 -9.24
CA SER A 51 23.64 -2.60 -10.53
C SER A 51 22.67 -2.62 -11.71
N HIS A 52 22.91 -1.76 -12.70
CA HIS A 52 22.25 -1.83 -14.01
C HIS A 52 22.71 -3.03 -14.85
N THR A 53 23.92 -3.52 -14.58
CA THR A 53 24.48 -4.71 -15.24
C THR A 53 24.02 -5.95 -14.49
N GLY A 54 23.17 -6.74 -15.13
CA GLY A 54 22.53 -7.93 -14.57
C GLY A 54 23.33 -9.22 -14.76
N ALA A 55 22.66 -10.35 -14.55
CA ALA A 55 23.21 -11.69 -14.69
C ALA A 55 23.98 -11.86 -16.02
N GLY A 56 25.16 -12.48 -15.95
CA GLY A 56 26.01 -12.72 -17.12
C GLY A 56 26.56 -11.47 -17.81
N GLY A 57 26.47 -10.29 -17.19
CA GLY A 57 26.89 -9.03 -17.80
C GLY A 57 25.83 -8.39 -18.69
N SER A 58 24.56 -8.82 -18.61
CA SER A 58 23.45 -8.29 -19.39
C SER A 58 23.20 -6.81 -19.10
N ASN A 59 22.99 -6.01 -20.14
CA ASN A 59 22.45 -4.65 -20.00
C ASN A 59 20.90 -4.69 -19.97
N PRO A 60 20.21 -3.58 -19.62
CA PRO A 60 18.76 -3.55 -19.53
C PRO A 60 18.04 -3.97 -20.82
N GLY A 61 18.52 -3.51 -21.98
CA GLY A 61 17.94 -3.89 -23.27
C GLY A 61 18.06 -5.38 -23.58
N ASP A 62 19.12 -6.05 -23.13
CA ASP A 62 19.26 -7.51 -23.25
C ASP A 62 18.23 -8.25 -22.38
N ARG A 63 17.96 -7.74 -21.17
CA ARG A 63 16.93 -8.29 -20.27
C ARG A 63 15.52 -8.09 -20.82
N MET A 64 15.21 -6.90 -21.36
CA MET A 64 13.93 -6.61 -22.01
C MET A 64 13.68 -7.57 -23.18
N LYS A 65 14.67 -7.78 -24.06
CA LYS A 65 14.56 -8.77 -25.16
C LYS A 65 14.39 -10.20 -24.64
N ALA A 66 15.08 -10.56 -23.57
CA ALA A 66 14.97 -11.89 -22.98
C ALA A 66 13.58 -12.16 -22.38
N ALA A 67 12.92 -11.11 -21.87
CA ALA A 67 11.55 -11.18 -21.38
C ALA A 67 10.49 -11.25 -22.50
N GLY A 68 10.88 -10.95 -23.75
CA GLY A 68 9.98 -11.02 -24.91
C GLY A 68 9.85 -9.71 -25.67
N TYR A 69 10.29 -8.59 -25.08
CA TYR A 69 10.06 -7.27 -25.63
C TYR A 69 10.74 -7.07 -26.98
N VAL A 70 9.96 -6.71 -28.00
CA VAL A 70 10.44 -6.55 -29.37
C VAL A 70 10.70 -5.09 -29.69
N PHE A 71 11.99 -4.71 -29.71
CA PHE A 71 12.40 -3.40 -30.21
C PHE A 71 12.11 -3.25 -31.71
N SER A 72 11.34 -2.23 -32.08
CA SER A 72 11.02 -1.91 -33.48
C SER A 72 11.23 -0.41 -33.78
N GLY A 73 11.71 -0.09 -34.99
CA GLY A 73 11.97 1.29 -35.44
C GLY A 73 13.19 1.97 -34.78
N SER A 74 13.13 3.30 -34.63
CA SER A 74 14.10 4.07 -33.86
C SER A 74 13.80 3.92 -32.37
N TRP A 75 14.45 2.94 -31.75
CA TRP A 75 14.22 2.59 -30.35
C TRP A 75 14.97 3.53 -29.40
N ALA A 76 14.32 3.82 -28.28
CA ALA A 76 14.92 4.39 -27.10
C ALA A 76 14.52 3.49 -25.94
N TRP A 77 15.47 3.09 -25.10
CA TRP A 77 15.20 2.45 -23.82
C TRP A 77 15.94 3.17 -22.70
N GLY A 78 15.53 2.95 -21.47
CA GLY A 78 16.15 3.49 -20.28
C GLY A 78 15.84 2.59 -19.09
N GLU A 79 16.69 2.66 -18.07
CA GLU A 79 16.43 1.96 -16.81
C GLU A 79 16.69 2.91 -15.65
N ASN A 80 15.78 2.91 -14.68
CA ASN A 80 16.07 3.38 -13.34
C ASN A 80 16.03 2.19 -12.38
N ILE A 81 16.92 2.21 -11.38
CA ILE A 81 16.86 1.30 -10.25
C ILE A 81 16.96 2.12 -8.96
N ALA A 82 16.20 1.73 -7.96
CA ALA A 82 16.30 2.26 -6.61
C ALA A 82 15.98 1.18 -5.60
N TRP A 83 16.48 1.34 -4.39
CA TRP A 83 16.10 0.50 -3.28
C TRP A 83 16.11 1.30 -1.99
N MET A 84 15.36 0.83 -1.00
CA MET A 84 15.41 1.32 0.37
C MET A 84 15.10 0.17 1.33
N SER A 85 15.47 0.32 2.60
CA SER A 85 15.00 -0.60 3.64
C SER A 85 13.49 -0.49 3.78
N THR A 86 12.80 -1.62 3.91
CA THR A 86 11.38 -1.61 4.29
C THR A 86 11.24 -1.05 5.70
N ARG A 87 10.19 -0.26 5.93
CA ARG A 87 9.82 0.22 7.26
C ARG A 87 8.51 -0.44 7.66
N ALA A 88 8.33 -0.65 8.97
CA ALA A 88 7.01 -0.92 9.50
C ALA A 88 6.17 0.37 9.40
N PRO A 89 4.85 0.29 9.09
CA PRO A 89 3.99 -0.91 9.11
C PRO A 89 3.80 -1.60 7.74
N ALA A 90 3.00 -2.68 7.70
CA ALA A 90 2.87 -3.59 6.56
C ALA A 90 2.33 -2.92 5.28
N GLY A 91 2.92 -3.30 4.14
CA GLY A 91 2.63 -2.76 2.82
C GLY A 91 3.88 -2.19 2.16
N LEU A 92 3.73 -1.61 0.96
CA LEU A 92 4.81 -0.91 0.24
C LEU A 92 4.41 0.51 -0.16
N LEU A 93 3.36 1.09 0.45
CA LEU A 93 2.87 2.42 0.06
C LEU A 93 3.96 3.48 0.31
N ASP A 94 4.44 3.55 1.54
CA ASP A 94 5.54 4.40 1.97
C ASP A 94 6.78 4.22 1.10
N GLU A 95 7.17 2.97 0.85
CA GLU A 95 8.33 2.62 0.03
C GLU A 95 8.15 3.09 -1.41
N VAL A 96 6.97 2.89 -2.01
CA VAL A 96 6.69 3.33 -3.37
C VAL A 96 6.79 4.85 -3.49
N GLU A 97 6.17 5.59 -2.56
CA GLU A 97 6.22 7.06 -2.57
C GLU A 97 7.65 7.58 -2.41
N GLN A 98 8.41 7.01 -1.47
CA GLN A 98 9.78 7.46 -1.21
C GLN A 98 10.77 7.03 -2.28
N LEU A 99 10.62 5.82 -2.84
CA LEU A 99 11.42 5.39 -3.99
C LEU A 99 11.13 6.29 -5.18
N HIS A 100 9.86 6.60 -5.45
CA HIS A 100 9.47 7.54 -6.49
C HIS A 100 10.09 8.93 -6.26
N ALA A 101 9.94 9.51 -5.06
CA ALA A 101 10.49 10.80 -4.70
C ALA A 101 12.02 10.82 -4.82
N SER A 102 12.69 9.75 -4.40
CA SER A 102 14.14 9.58 -4.49
C SER A 102 14.62 9.53 -5.94
N LEU A 103 13.94 8.77 -6.79
CA LEU A 103 14.19 8.74 -8.24
C LEU A 103 13.97 10.13 -8.85
N MET A 104 12.88 10.81 -8.49
CA MET A 104 12.64 12.17 -8.94
C MET A 104 13.65 13.17 -8.40
N SER A 105 14.31 12.95 -7.27
CA SER A 105 15.35 13.86 -6.75
C SER A 105 16.67 13.78 -7.53
N SER A 106 16.95 12.65 -8.18
CA SER A 106 18.16 12.40 -8.95
C SER A 106 18.04 12.89 -10.39
N THR A 107 18.95 13.74 -10.87
CA THR A 107 18.94 14.28 -12.24
C THR A 107 18.93 13.19 -13.31
N GLY A 108 19.73 12.13 -13.14
CA GLY A 108 19.80 11.03 -14.10
C GLY A 108 18.48 10.26 -14.21
N HIS A 109 17.92 9.88 -13.06
CA HIS A 109 16.68 9.12 -12.99
C HIS A 109 15.47 9.94 -13.45
N ARG A 110 15.39 11.21 -13.01
CA ARG A 110 14.38 12.18 -13.45
C ARG A 110 14.41 12.37 -14.97
N THR A 111 15.60 12.37 -15.58
CA THR A 111 15.72 12.50 -17.04
C THR A 111 15.03 11.34 -17.75
N ASN A 112 15.15 10.10 -17.25
CA ASN A 112 14.42 8.96 -17.80
C ASN A 112 12.91 9.09 -17.58
N ILE A 113 12.47 9.39 -16.35
CA ILE A 113 11.04 9.52 -15.99
C ILE A 113 10.33 10.56 -16.86
N LEU A 114 10.98 11.70 -17.13
CA LEU A 114 10.38 12.81 -17.87
C LEU A 114 10.67 12.77 -19.39
N ASN A 115 11.36 11.74 -19.87
CA ASN A 115 11.67 11.63 -21.30
C ASN A 115 10.40 11.34 -22.10
N ASP A 116 9.94 12.34 -22.85
CA ASP A 116 8.74 12.30 -23.69
C ASP A 116 8.88 11.38 -24.91
N THR A 117 10.06 10.80 -25.17
CA THR A 117 10.23 9.82 -26.25
C THR A 117 9.77 8.42 -25.87
N TYR A 118 9.75 8.07 -24.58
CA TYR A 118 9.23 6.79 -24.11
C TYR A 118 7.70 6.76 -24.17
N ARG A 119 7.16 5.56 -24.43
CA ARG A 119 5.71 5.29 -24.51
C ARG A 119 5.28 4.18 -23.57
N GLU A 120 6.18 3.25 -23.28
CA GLU A 120 5.91 2.07 -22.50
C GLU A 120 6.84 2.05 -21.28
N ILE A 121 6.38 1.41 -20.21
CA ILE A 121 7.16 1.18 -19.01
C ILE A 121 6.86 -0.20 -18.45
N GLY A 122 7.92 -0.83 -17.94
CA GLY A 122 7.81 -1.92 -17.00
C GLY A 122 8.20 -1.44 -15.61
N VAL A 123 7.40 -1.74 -14.59
CA VAL A 123 7.78 -1.50 -13.20
C VAL A 123 7.83 -2.84 -12.49
N GLY A 124 8.95 -3.11 -11.83
CA GLY A 124 9.15 -4.35 -11.07
C GLY A 124 9.52 -4.06 -9.64
N LEU A 125 8.58 -4.26 -8.72
CA LEU A 125 8.79 -4.16 -7.28
C LEU A 125 9.10 -5.54 -6.71
N ALA A 126 10.16 -5.61 -5.90
CA ALA A 126 10.50 -6.84 -5.17
C ALA A 126 10.96 -6.51 -3.77
N VAL A 127 10.62 -7.38 -2.82
CA VAL A 127 11.05 -7.28 -1.42
C VAL A 127 11.83 -8.51 -1.06
N GLY A 128 12.91 -8.33 -0.30
CA GLY A 128 13.63 -9.44 0.28
C GLY A 128 14.86 -9.02 1.06
N GLN A 129 15.58 -10.00 1.60
CA GLN A 129 16.80 -9.77 2.34
C GLN A 129 17.90 -9.23 1.42
N TYR A 130 18.43 -8.06 1.76
CA TYR A 130 19.55 -7.41 1.09
C TYR A 130 20.54 -6.91 2.14
N SER A 131 21.76 -7.45 2.09
CA SER A 131 22.76 -7.31 3.12
C SER A 131 22.20 -7.67 4.52
N SER A 132 22.14 -6.73 5.46
CA SER A 132 21.60 -6.93 6.82
C SER A 132 20.18 -6.42 7.01
N TYR A 133 19.47 -6.02 5.95
CA TYR A 133 18.14 -5.42 6.02
C TYR A 133 17.17 -6.14 5.09
N GLU A 134 15.88 -6.03 5.37
CA GLU A 134 14.87 -6.26 4.34
C GLU A 134 14.76 -5.01 3.48
N GLY A 135 14.84 -5.16 2.16
CA GLY A 135 14.86 -4.06 1.20
C GLY A 135 13.73 -4.18 0.19
N ALA A 136 13.08 -3.05 -0.08
CA ALA A 136 12.19 -2.86 -1.23
C ALA A 136 12.99 -2.31 -2.40
N PHE A 137 12.99 -3.04 -3.51
CA PHE A 137 13.67 -2.69 -4.75
C PHE A 137 12.65 -2.35 -5.82
N VAL A 138 12.95 -1.31 -6.61
CA VAL A 138 12.21 -0.99 -7.83
C VAL A 138 13.17 -0.94 -9.01
N THR A 139 12.75 -1.58 -10.10
CA THR A 139 13.32 -1.40 -11.43
C THR A 139 12.26 -0.77 -12.32
N GLN A 140 12.59 0.30 -13.03
CA GLN A 140 11.74 0.94 -14.04
C GLN A 140 12.40 0.81 -15.40
N ASN A 141 11.81 0.00 -16.28
CA ASN A 141 12.26 -0.24 -17.64
C ASN A 141 11.44 0.60 -18.60
N PHE A 142 12.03 1.66 -19.15
CA PHE A 142 11.37 2.53 -20.12
C PHE A 142 11.70 2.09 -21.53
N ALA A 143 10.71 2.12 -22.42
CA ALA A 143 10.95 1.83 -23.82
C ALA A 143 10.00 2.56 -24.77
N ARG A 144 10.30 2.42 -26.05
CA ARG A 144 9.45 2.84 -27.16
C ARG A 144 9.51 1.80 -28.27
N THR A 145 8.36 1.22 -28.61
CA THR A 145 8.17 0.48 -29.87
C THR A 145 7.78 1.42 -31.02
N ALA A 146 7.90 0.96 -32.28
CA ALA A 146 7.36 1.65 -33.47
C ALA A 146 5.84 1.48 -33.63
N SER A 147 5.18 1.02 -32.58
CA SER A 147 3.73 0.82 -32.47
C SER A 147 2.97 2.13 -32.60
N HIS A 148 1.65 2.02 -32.69
CA HIS A 148 0.77 3.17 -32.56
C HIS A 148 0.84 3.75 -31.13
N SER A 149 0.09 4.84 -30.90
CA SER A 149 0.00 5.40 -29.56
C SER A 149 -0.96 4.58 -28.71
N PHE A 150 -0.74 4.60 -27.40
CA PHE A 150 -1.57 3.89 -26.45
C PHE A 150 -2.64 4.80 -25.87
N LEU A 151 -3.85 4.27 -25.77
CA LEU A 151 -4.80 4.70 -24.75
C LEU A 151 -4.49 3.89 -23.49
N THR A 152 -4.15 4.58 -22.41
CA THR A 152 -3.82 3.97 -21.11
C THR A 152 -4.65 4.62 -20.02
N GLY A 153 -4.75 4.00 -18.86
CA GLY A 153 -5.35 4.60 -17.68
C GLY A 153 -5.63 3.58 -16.61
N VAL A 154 -6.42 4.01 -15.63
CA VAL A 154 -6.87 3.17 -14.54
C VAL A 154 -8.38 3.32 -14.37
N ALA A 155 -9.06 2.20 -14.15
CA ALA A 155 -10.43 2.19 -13.64
C ALA A 155 -10.37 1.99 -12.13
N PHE A 156 -10.96 2.90 -11.36
CA PHE A 156 -10.92 2.83 -9.90
C PHE A 156 -12.16 3.43 -9.25
N ASP A 157 -12.44 2.95 -8.04
CA ASP A 157 -13.46 3.48 -7.13
C ASP A 157 -12.81 4.57 -6.27
N ASP A 158 -13.20 5.83 -6.46
CA ASP A 158 -12.63 6.99 -5.75
C ASP A 158 -13.23 7.04 -4.34
N LEU A 159 -12.61 6.31 -3.41
CA LEU A 159 -13.17 6.05 -2.08
C LEU A 159 -13.08 7.28 -1.17
N ASP A 160 -12.07 8.12 -1.37
CA ASP A 160 -11.79 9.30 -0.56
C ASP A 160 -12.21 10.63 -1.21
N GLY A 161 -12.55 10.60 -2.51
CA GLY A 161 -13.10 11.72 -3.25
C GLY A 161 -12.04 12.68 -3.80
N ASP A 162 -10.76 12.29 -3.78
CA ASP A 162 -9.65 13.12 -4.26
C ASP A 162 -9.43 13.01 -5.80
N ASN A 163 -10.17 12.11 -6.46
CA ASN A 163 -10.08 11.76 -7.87
C ASN A 163 -8.69 11.28 -8.31
N ARG A 164 -7.97 10.57 -7.44
CA ARG A 164 -6.71 9.91 -7.74
C ARG A 164 -6.82 8.44 -7.36
N TYR A 165 -6.05 7.65 -8.07
CA TYR A 165 -5.95 6.23 -7.75
C TYR A 165 -5.09 6.04 -6.51
N ASP A 166 -5.68 5.40 -5.52
CA ASP A 166 -4.99 4.82 -4.40
C ASP A 166 -4.89 3.30 -4.48
N ILE A 167 -3.96 2.77 -3.71
CA ILE A 167 -3.76 1.33 -3.61
C ILE A 167 -5.05 0.69 -3.06
N ASN A 168 -5.54 -0.33 -3.77
CA ASN A 168 -6.79 -1.06 -3.51
C ASN A 168 -8.08 -0.42 -4.05
N GLU A 169 -8.00 0.69 -4.79
CA GLU A 169 -9.16 1.26 -5.47
C GLU A 169 -9.42 0.66 -6.86
N GLY A 170 -8.47 -0.12 -7.37
CA GLY A 170 -8.49 -0.67 -8.72
C GLY A 170 -9.72 -1.54 -9.02
N LEU A 171 -10.42 -1.20 -10.10
CA LEU A 171 -11.57 -1.95 -10.62
C LEU A 171 -11.11 -2.97 -11.67
N GLY A 172 -10.86 -4.20 -11.25
CA GLY A 172 -10.43 -5.28 -12.13
C GLY A 172 -11.52 -5.90 -13.01
N SER A 173 -11.11 -6.56 -14.09
CA SER A 173 -11.99 -7.28 -15.04
C SER A 173 -13.01 -6.41 -15.78
N PHE A 174 -12.87 -5.09 -15.76
CA PHE A 174 -13.68 -4.20 -16.58
C PHE A 174 -13.26 -4.35 -18.04
N THR A 175 -14.25 -4.52 -18.91
CA THR A 175 -14.00 -4.50 -20.36
C THR A 175 -13.93 -3.06 -20.83
N VAL A 176 -12.76 -2.68 -21.34
CA VAL A 176 -12.52 -1.38 -22.00
C VAL A 176 -12.60 -1.60 -23.50
N SER A 177 -13.54 -0.94 -24.16
CA SER A 177 -13.73 -1.05 -25.61
C SER A 177 -13.53 0.30 -26.28
N ALA A 178 -12.61 0.38 -27.24
CA ALA A 178 -12.39 1.56 -28.07
C ALA A 178 -12.95 1.33 -29.48
N LYS A 179 -14.06 1.99 -29.80
CA LYS A 179 -14.66 1.97 -31.14
C LYS A 179 -14.14 3.14 -31.96
N ASN A 180 -13.43 2.87 -33.06
CA ASN A 180 -13.02 3.91 -34.01
C ASN A 180 -14.27 4.53 -34.66
N ASN A 181 -14.45 5.84 -34.52
CA ASN A 181 -15.64 6.56 -34.95
C ASN A 181 -15.78 6.63 -36.48
N THR A 182 -14.68 6.44 -37.21
CA THR A 182 -14.66 6.48 -38.68
C THR A 182 -14.85 5.08 -39.28
N THR A 183 -14.09 4.09 -38.81
CA THR A 183 -14.11 2.73 -39.39
C THR A 183 -15.14 1.81 -38.73
N GLY A 184 -15.59 2.14 -37.53
CA GLY A 184 -16.46 1.28 -36.72
C GLY A 184 -15.74 0.09 -36.07
N THR A 185 -14.43 -0.09 -36.32
CA THR A 185 -13.61 -1.15 -35.69
C THR A 185 -13.59 -0.98 -34.18
N ILE A 186 -13.75 -2.10 -33.45
CA ILE A 186 -13.69 -2.12 -31.99
C ILE A 186 -12.45 -2.89 -31.57
N THR A 187 -11.62 -2.27 -30.74
CA THR A 187 -10.49 -2.91 -30.04
C THR A 187 -10.85 -2.98 -28.57
N THR A 188 -10.57 -4.11 -27.91
CA THR A 188 -10.95 -4.33 -26.51
C THR A 188 -9.78 -4.82 -25.68
N THR A 189 -9.74 -4.40 -24.41
CA THR A 189 -8.87 -4.97 -23.38
C THR A 189 -9.67 -5.17 -22.09
N GLN A 190 -9.05 -5.78 -21.08
CA GLN A 190 -9.57 -5.85 -19.72
C GLN A 190 -8.65 -5.13 -18.76
N THR A 191 -9.23 -4.49 -17.75
CA THR A 191 -8.44 -3.94 -16.64
C THR A 191 -7.79 -5.07 -15.84
N SER A 192 -6.55 -4.85 -15.42
CA SER A 192 -5.84 -5.71 -14.48
C SER A 192 -6.54 -5.71 -13.11
N PRO A 193 -6.19 -6.62 -12.17
CA PRO A 193 -6.70 -6.56 -10.81
C PRO A 193 -6.49 -5.20 -10.11
N ALA A 194 -5.45 -4.46 -10.48
CA ALA A 194 -5.17 -3.11 -9.99
C ALA A 194 -5.90 -1.99 -10.77
N GLY A 195 -6.81 -2.34 -11.70
CA GLY A 195 -7.60 -1.39 -12.48
C GLY A 195 -6.90 -0.83 -13.71
N GLY A 196 -5.58 -1.00 -13.84
CA GLY A 196 -4.80 -0.51 -14.98
C GLY A 196 -5.17 -1.17 -16.30
N TYR A 197 -5.07 -0.43 -17.41
CA TYR A 197 -5.29 -0.95 -18.75
C TYR A 197 -4.53 -0.18 -19.82
N GLU A 198 -4.28 -0.86 -20.95
CA GLU A 198 -3.67 -0.28 -22.13
C GLU A 198 -4.27 -0.83 -23.43
N LEU A 199 -4.35 0.04 -24.43
CA LEU A 199 -4.84 -0.27 -25.78
C LEU A 199 -3.94 0.42 -26.80
N GLU A 200 -3.24 -0.36 -27.61
CA GLU A 200 -2.57 0.18 -28.80
C GLU A 200 -3.65 0.56 -29.84
N LEU A 201 -3.71 1.85 -30.21
CA LEU A 201 -4.72 2.37 -31.13
C LEU A 201 -4.08 3.21 -32.22
N ALA A 202 -4.46 2.95 -33.48
CA ALA A 202 -4.10 3.81 -34.59
C ALA A 202 -4.67 5.23 -34.40
N SER A 203 -4.07 6.22 -35.05
CA SER A 203 -4.55 7.60 -34.95
C SER A 203 -6.00 7.72 -35.42
N GLY A 204 -6.83 8.40 -34.64
CA GLY A 204 -8.26 8.50 -34.90
C GLY A 204 -9.06 9.01 -33.70
N SER A 205 -10.34 9.22 -33.93
CA SER A 205 -11.32 9.52 -32.90
C SER A 205 -12.02 8.23 -32.48
N TYR A 206 -12.15 8.01 -31.17
CA TYR A 206 -12.71 6.81 -30.59
C TYR A 206 -13.79 7.13 -29.58
N THR A 207 -14.87 6.34 -29.63
CA THR A 207 -15.80 6.19 -28.50
C THR A 207 -15.28 5.06 -27.63
N VAL A 208 -14.83 5.39 -26.42
CA VAL A 208 -14.35 4.43 -25.43
C VAL A 208 -15.49 4.11 -24.48
N SER A 209 -15.72 2.83 -24.19
CA SER A 209 -16.71 2.39 -23.20
C SER A 209 -16.09 1.48 -22.16
N PHE A 210 -16.46 1.69 -20.91
CA PHE A 210 -16.11 0.84 -19.78
C PHE A 210 -17.35 0.06 -19.35
N SER A 211 -17.22 -1.26 -19.22
CA SER A 211 -18.36 -2.12 -18.88
C SER A 211 -17.93 -3.29 -18.00
N SER A 212 -18.77 -3.64 -17.04
CA SER A 212 -18.66 -4.82 -16.18
C SER A 212 -20.06 -5.28 -15.76
N SER A 213 -20.17 -6.50 -15.23
CA SER A 213 -21.45 -7.00 -14.68
C SER A 213 -21.89 -6.12 -13.52
N GLY A 214 -23.13 -5.65 -13.54
CA GLY A 214 -23.66 -4.76 -12.49
C GLY A 214 -23.22 -3.29 -12.60
N PHE A 215 -22.37 -2.95 -13.58
CA PHE A 215 -21.91 -1.58 -13.81
C PHE A 215 -22.68 -0.92 -14.95
N THR A 216 -23.12 0.33 -14.74
CA THR A 216 -23.73 1.12 -15.82
C THR A 216 -22.64 1.53 -16.79
N THR A 217 -22.71 1.06 -18.04
CA THR A 217 -21.67 1.35 -19.04
C THR A 217 -21.47 2.86 -19.21
N THR A 218 -20.24 3.30 -18.98
CA THR A 218 -19.82 4.69 -19.16
C THR A 218 -19.09 4.84 -20.48
N THR A 219 -19.43 5.87 -21.26
CA THR A 219 -18.78 6.16 -22.55
C THR A 219 -18.08 7.51 -22.53
N GLN A 220 -16.87 7.57 -23.08
CA GLN A 220 -16.07 8.78 -23.22
C GLN A 220 -15.54 8.92 -24.66
N GLN A 221 -15.30 10.14 -25.11
CA GLN A 221 -14.70 10.40 -26.43
C GLN A 221 -13.22 10.71 -26.27
N VAL A 222 -12.37 10.05 -27.04
CA VAL A 222 -10.92 10.30 -27.05
C VAL A 222 -10.41 10.44 -28.47
N SER A 223 -9.35 11.24 -28.64
CA SER A 223 -8.64 11.36 -29.92
C SER A 223 -7.20 10.90 -29.73
N ILE A 224 -6.84 9.81 -30.40
CA ILE A 224 -5.48 9.27 -30.42
C ILE A 224 -4.75 9.87 -31.61
N ASN A 225 -3.61 10.52 -31.36
CA ASN A 225 -2.79 11.15 -32.38
C ASN A 225 -1.41 10.49 -32.43
N SER A 226 -0.36 11.25 -32.14
CA SER A 226 1.04 10.81 -32.14
C SER A 226 1.62 10.61 -30.72
N LYS A 227 0.82 10.87 -29.69
CA LYS A 227 1.16 10.71 -28.28
C LYS A 227 0.16 9.78 -27.62
N ASN A 228 0.63 9.05 -26.62
CA ASN A 228 -0.24 8.31 -25.72
C ASN A 228 -1.23 9.26 -25.02
N ILE A 229 -2.39 8.73 -24.65
CA ILE A 229 -3.44 9.45 -23.94
C ILE A 229 -3.80 8.66 -22.69
N LYS A 230 -3.94 9.36 -21.56
CA LYS A 230 -4.45 8.80 -20.32
C LYS A 230 -5.95 9.08 -20.24
N LEU A 231 -6.74 8.07 -19.91
CA LEU A 231 -8.17 8.18 -19.71
C LEU A 231 -8.55 7.30 -18.53
N ASP A 232 -9.00 7.92 -17.44
CA ASP A 232 -9.42 7.16 -16.27
C ASP A 232 -10.92 6.94 -16.29
N LEU A 233 -11.33 5.79 -15.74
CA LEU A 233 -12.69 5.62 -15.26
C LEU A 233 -12.64 5.82 -13.75
N VAL A 234 -13.09 6.98 -13.33
CA VAL A 234 -13.32 7.26 -11.91
C VAL A 234 -14.78 6.92 -11.64
N ASP A 235 -15.03 5.93 -10.79
CA ASP A 235 -16.35 5.77 -10.16
C ASP A 235 -16.38 6.73 -8.97
N PRO A 236 -17.04 7.90 -9.09
CA PRO A 236 -17.01 8.90 -8.03
C PRO A 236 -17.79 8.39 -6.82
N ILE A 237 -17.47 8.86 -5.61
CA ILE A 237 -18.28 8.64 -4.39
C ILE A 237 -19.77 8.78 -4.71
N SER A 238 -20.42 7.65 -4.96
CA SER A 238 -21.86 7.59 -5.10
C SER A 238 -22.39 7.59 -3.68
N SER A 239 -23.15 8.61 -3.31
CA SER A 239 -23.89 8.71 -2.03
C SER A 239 -24.85 7.55 -1.70
N SER A 240 -24.81 6.44 -2.46
CA SER A 240 -25.24 5.13 -2.00
C SER A 240 -24.05 4.46 -1.33
N THR A 241 -24.12 4.29 -0.01
CA THR A 241 -23.26 3.42 0.82
C THR A 241 -22.35 2.50 0.00
N PRO A 242 -21.01 2.60 0.17
CA PRO A 242 -20.06 1.80 -0.58
C PRO A 242 -20.49 0.34 -0.63
N SER A 243 -20.08 -0.38 -1.67
CA SER A 243 -19.68 -1.76 -1.40
C SER A 243 -18.65 -1.65 -0.28
N GLN A 244 -19.09 -1.84 0.97
CA GLN A 244 -18.22 -1.81 2.13
C GLN A 244 -16.98 -2.63 1.75
N PRO A 245 -15.75 -2.14 2.02
CA PRO A 245 -14.61 -3.03 1.96
C PRO A 245 -14.99 -4.33 2.65
N VAL A 246 -14.87 -5.44 1.91
CA VAL A 246 -15.63 -6.66 2.22
C VAL A 246 -15.29 -7.14 3.63
N SER A 247 -16.22 -6.95 4.56
CA SER A 247 -16.14 -7.55 5.89
C SER A 247 -16.05 -9.06 5.74
N ASN A 248 -14.88 -9.60 6.02
CA ASN A 248 -14.60 -11.01 6.03
C ASN A 248 -14.77 -11.58 7.43
N THR A 249 -15.01 -12.87 7.48
CA THR A 249 -14.88 -13.64 8.72
C THR A 249 -13.75 -14.64 8.52
N ILE A 250 -12.66 -14.42 9.25
CA ILE A 250 -11.42 -15.19 9.16
C ILE A 250 -11.29 -16.03 10.41
N PHE A 251 -11.18 -17.34 10.23
CA PHE A 251 -10.99 -18.29 11.31
C PHE A 251 -9.63 -18.97 11.18
N GLY A 252 -8.85 -18.91 12.25
CA GLY A 252 -7.70 -19.76 12.47
C GLY A 252 -8.09 -21.20 12.79
N THR A 253 -7.09 -21.95 13.20
CA THR A 253 -7.16 -23.37 13.46
C THR A 253 -6.92 -23.64 14.95
N SER A 254 -6.54 -24.87 15.30
CA SER A 254 -6.10 -25.20 16.66
C SER A 254 -4.58 -25.15 16.81
N GLY A 255 -3.85 -24.63 15.82
CA GLY A 255 -2.41 -24.43 15.85
C GLY A 255 -2.07 -22.97 15.56
N SER A 256 -0.79 -22.61 15.67
CA SER A 256 -0.33 -21.24 15.41
C SER A 256 -0.58 -20.78 13.98
N ASP A 257 -1.29 -19.68 13.85
CA ASP A 257 -1.70 -19.08 12.59
C ASP A 257 -1.19 -17.63 12.42
N ILE A 258 -1.15 -17.21 11.16
CA ILE A 258 -0.95 -15.81 10.76
C ILE A 258 -2.18 -15.40 9.99
N LEU A 259 -3.02 -14.56 10.59
CA LEU A 259 -4.30 -14.15 10.05
C LEU A 259 -4.24 -12.66 9.71
N MET A 260 -4.64 -12.31 8.48
CA MET A 260 -4.61 -10.95 7.97
C MET A 260 -5.99 -10.58 7.43
N GLY A 261 -6.56 -9.52 7.99
CA GLY A 261 -7.73 -8.82 7.49
C GLY A 261 -7.45 -8.04 6.21
N THR A 262 -8.42 -7.23 5.83
CA THR A 262 -8.51 -6.48 4.58
C THR A 262 -8.54 -5.00 4.90
N SER A 263 -9.09 -4.18 4.01
CA SER A 263 -9.41 -2.78 4.31
C SER A 263 -10.81 -2.61 4.90
N GLY A 264 -11.52 -3.71 5.18
CA GLY A 264 -12.89 -3.72 5.66
C GLY A 264 -13.03 -4.03 7.14
N ALA A 265 -14.25 -3.85 7.67
CA ALA A 265 -14.54 -4.18 9.07
C ALA A 265 -14.62 -5.71 9.25
N ASP A 266 -13.50 -6.34 9.53
CA ASP A 266 -13.35 -7.79 9.56
C ASP A 266 -13.66 -8.38 10.94
N VAL A 267 -13.96 -9.68 10.93
CA VAL A 267 -14.06 -10.50 12.14
C VAL A 267 -12.99 -11.58 12.06
N ILE A 268 -11.97 -11.49 12.91
CA ILE A 268 -10.82 -12.40 12.93
C ILE A 268 -10.82 -13.17 14.24
N SER A 269 -10.71 -14.50 14.17
CA SER A 269 -10.68 -15.40 15.33
C SER A 269 -9.52 -16.39 15.22
N GLY A 270 -8.49 -16.27 16.06
CA GLY A 270 -7.33 -17.18 16.10
C GLY A 270 -7.71 -18.60 16.55
N SER A 271 -8.69 -18.70 17.45
CA SER A 271 -9.20 -19.94 18.06
C SER A 271 -8.22 -20.58 19.03
N GLY A 272 -7.18 -21.26 18.58
CA GLY A 272 -6.19 -21.78 19.51
C GLY A 272 -4.84 -22.01 18.85
N GLY A 273 -3.78 -21.78 19.60
CA GLY A 273 -2.44 -21.69 19.04
C GLY A 273 -1.82 -20.39 19.52
N ASN A 274 -0.55 -20.16 19.22
CA ASN A 274 0.02 -18.83 19.43
C ASN A 274 -0.06 -18.08 18.11
N ASP A 275 -0.99 -17.16 17.99
CA ASP A 275 -1.39 -16.55 16.73
C ASP A 275 -0.83 -15.15 16.54
N LYS A 276 -0.77 -14.72 15.27
CA LYS A 276 -0.53 -13.34 14.88
C LYS A 276 -1.70 -12.84 14.06
N LEU A 277 -2.41 -11.84 14.58
CA LEU A 277 -3.67 -11.37 14.03
C LEU A 277 -3.55 -9.90 13.63
N TYR A 278 -3.78 -9.60 12.37
CA TYR A 278 -3.67 -8.26 11.79
C TYR A 278 -5.02 -7.82 11.25
N GLY A 279 -5.60 -6.75 11.78
CA GLY A 279 -6.83 -6.13 11.27
C GLY A 279 -6.63 -5.44 9.92
N ASN A 280 -5.53 -4.68 9.83
CA ASN A 280 -5.14 -3.84 8.69
C ASN A 280 -5.88 -2.51 8.67
N ALA A 281 -6.85 -2.30 7.78
CA ALA A 281 -7.62 -1.07 7.78
C ALA A 281 -9.09 -1.41 7.96
N GLY A 282 -9.85 -0.52 8.59
CA GLY A 282 -11.26 -0.79 8.92
C GLY A 282 -11.46 -0.87 10.43
N ASN A 283 -12.71 -1.02 10.86
CA ASN A 283 -13.01 -1.18 12.29
C ASN A 283 -13.20 -2.66 12.58
N ASP A 284 -12.14 -3.32 13.00
CA ASP A 284 -12.07 -4.76 13.08
C ASP A 284 -12.54 -5.30 14.43
N LYS A 285 -12.95 -6.56 14.43
CA LYS A 285 -13.11 -7.36 15.64
C LYS A 285 -12.13 -8.52 15.61
N ILE A 286 -11.13 -8.47 16.49
CA ILE A 286 -10.07 -9.45 16.57
C ILE A 286 -10.15 -10.19 17.91
N ASP A 287 -10.17 -11.53 17.85
CA ASP A 287 -10.19 -12.45 18.98
C ASP A 287 -9.02 -13.42 18.85
N GLY A 288 -8.06 -13.37 19.78
CA GLY A 288 -6.91 -14.29 19.81
C GLY A 288 -7.34 -15.72 20.12
N GLY A 289 -8.18 -15.88 21.12
CA GLY A 289 -8.74 -17.14 21.51
C GLY A 289 -7.96 -17.77 22.67
N SER A 290 -7.11 -18.76 22.39
CA SER A 290 -6.42 -19.49 23.45
C SER A 290 -4.93 -19.64 23.17
N ASN A 291 -4.15 -19.59 24.25
CA ASN A 291 -2.69 -19.47 24.29
C ASN A 291 -2.23 -18.04 24.02
N SER A 292 -0.96 -17.84 23.68
CA SER A 292 -0.34 -16.51 23.67
C SER A 292 -0.39 -15.89 22.29
N ASP A 293 -1.24 -14.89 22.13
CA ASP A 293 -1.51 -14.27 20.85
C ASP A 293 -0.90 -12.87 20.73
N LYS A 294 -0.72 -12.42 19.48
CA LYS A 294 -0.31 -11.06 19.17
C LYS A 294 -1.33 -10.42 18.24
N LEU A 295 -1.90 -9.31 18.69
CA LEU A 295 -2.99 -8.62 18.01
C LEU A 295 -2.53 -7.23 17.57
N TRP A 296 -2.70 -6.94 16.29
CA TRP A 296 -2.54 -5.64 15.67
C TRP A 296 -3.90 -5.20 15.10
N GLY A 297 -4.52 -4.18 15.71
CA GLY A 297 -5.69 -3.52 15.10
C GLY A 297 -5.29 -2.80 13.81
N ASN A 298 -4.18 -2.06 13.88
CA ASN A 298 -3.68 -1.16 12.85
C ASN A 298 -4.60 0.07 12.66
N ALA A 299 -5.12 0.32 11.46
CA ALA A 299 -5.79 1.57 11.13
C ALA A 299 -7.31 1.45 11.26
N GLY A 300 -7.88 2.08 12.28
CA GLY A 300 -9.32 2.12 12.48
C GLY A 300 -9.65 2.05 13.97
N ALA A 301 -10.93 2.01 14.30
CA ALA A 301 -11.37 1.85 15.69
C ALA A 301 -11.67 0.37 15.95
N ASP A 302 -10.67 -0.35 16.43
CA ASP A 302 -10.72 -1.80 16.52
C ASP A 302 -11.24 -2.30 17.86
N THR A 303 -11.80 -3.51 17.87
CA THR A 303 -12.17 -4.24 19.08
C THR A 303 -11.29 -5.47 19.22
N LEU A 304 -10.35 -5.42 20.15
CA LEU A 304 -9.34 -6.44 20.39
C LEU A 304 -9.72 -7.26 21.63
N THR A 305 -9.63 -8.58 21.52
CA THR A 305 -9.88 -9.55 22.60
C THR A 305 -8.72 -10.53 22.59
N GLY A 306 -7.94 -10.57 23.68
CA GLY A 306 -6.79 -11.49 23.77
C GLY A 306 -7.26 -12.93 23.91
N GLY A 307 -8.21 -13.14 24.83
CA GLY A 307 -8.73 -14.45 25.18
C GLY A 307 -8.02 -15.00 26.41
N THR A 308 -7.65 -16.28 26.38
CA THR A 308 -6.93 -16.92 27.48
C THR A 308 -5.46 -17.10 27.13
N GLY A 309 -4.55 -16.63 27.96
CA GLY A 309 -3.12 -16.78 27.73
C GLY A 309 -2.42 -15.49 28.10
N ASN A 310 -1.17 -15.38 27.67
CA ASN A 310 -0.42 -14.14 27.83
C ASN A 310 -0.40 -13.43 26.48
N ASP A 311 -1.26 -12.44 26.31
CA ASP A 311 -1.50 -11.81 25.02
C ASP A 311 -0.78 -10.47 24.88
N ILE A 312 -0.50 -10.10 23.63
CA ILE A 312 0.19 -8.86 23.31
C ILE A 312 -0.67 -8.03 22.35
N PHE A 313 -1.08 -6.85 22.82
CA PHE A 313 -1.80 -5.86 22.02
C PHE A 313 -0.81 -4.83 21.49
N VAL A 314 -0.64 -4.76 20.17
CA VAL A 314 0.39 -3.92 19.54
C VAL A 314 -0.22 -2.67 18.91
N PHE A 315 0.28 -1.51 19.32
CA PHE A 315 -0.06 -0.21 18.76
C PHE A 315 1.09 0.32 17.91
N ASN A 316 0.95 0.21 16.59
CA ASN A 316 1.96 0.59 15.59
C ASN A 316 1.41 1.51 14.46
N ALA A 317 0.18 1.98 14.59
CA ALA A 317 -0.49 2.84 13.63
C ALA A 317 -0.98 4.15 14.29
N SER A 318 -1.37 5.12 13.46
CA SER A 318 -1.91 6.40 13.93
C SER A 318 -3.27 6.21 14.60
N PHE A 319 -3.42 6.71 15.82
CA PHE A 319 -4.66 6.68 16.60
C PHE A 319 -5.47 7.99 16.51
N ILE A 320 -5.15 8.88 15.55
CA ILE A 320 -5.88 10.14 15.39
C ILE A 320 -7.31 9.84 14.93
N SER A 321 -8.29 10.07 15.80
CA SER A 321 -9.74 9.82 15.58
C SER A 321 -10.14 8.33 15.47
N ALA A 322 -9.26 7.42 15.87
CA ALA A 322 -9.41 5.98 15.75
C ALA A 322 -8.93 5.34 17.08
N ILE A 323 -9.87 5.15 18.02
CA ILE A 323 -9.56 4.67 19.38
C ILE A 323 -9.89 3.20 19.45
N ASP A 324 -8.89 2.37 19.71
CA ASP A 324 -9.10 0.93 19.88
C ASP A 324 -9.69 0.61 21.24
N LYS A 325 -10.41 -0.49 21.29
CA LYS A 325 -10.98 -1.06 22.50
C LYS A 325 -10.38 -2.44 22.76
N ILE A 326 -9.69 -2.59 23.88
CA ILE A 326 -9.28 -3.91 24.38
C ILE A 326 -10.33 -4.37 25.39
N THR A 327 -10.95 -5.52 25.13
CA THR A 327 -12.17 -5.93 25.84
C THR A 327 -11.91 -6.71 27.12
N ASP A 328 -10.78 -7.40 27.23
CA ASP A 328 -10.50 -8.40 28.27
C ASP A 328 -9.11 -8.32 28.89
N PHE A 329 -8.39 -7.21 28.70
CA PHE A 329 -7.02 -7.01 29.20
C PHE A 329 -6.85 -7.48 30.66
N SER A 330 -5.95 -8.44 30.86
CA SER A 330 -5.49 -8.97 32.15
C SER A 330 -4.14 -8.35 32.54
N PRO A 331 -4.06 -7.49 33.56
CA PRO A 331 -2.77 -6.94 34.04
C PRO A 331 -1.81 -7.99 34.60
N VAL A 332 -2.25 -9.25 34.73
CA VAL A 332 -1.42 -10.36 35.21
C VAL A 332 -0.76 -11.09 34.04
N ASP A 333 -1.44 -11.17 32.90
CA ASP A 333 -1.06 -12.06 31.80
C ASP A 333 -0.66 -11.28 30.53
N ASP A 334 -1.29 -10.12 30.29
CA ASP A 334 -1.20 -9.40 29.02
C ASP A 334 -0.23 -8.21 29.05
N ILE A 335 0.25 -7.83 27.87
CA ILE A 335 1.15 -6.69 27.68
C ILE A 335 0.66 -5.82 26.50
N ILE A 336 0.74 -4.51 26.67
CA ILE A 336 0.56 -3.53 25.59
C ILE A 336 1.92 -3.18 25.00
N HIS A 337 2.10 -3.45 23.71
CA HIS A 337 3.28 -3.04 22.96
C HIS A 337 3.04 -1.71 22.23
N LEU A 338 3.96 -0.77 22.38
CA LEU A 338 3.88 0.56 21.81
C LEU A 338 5.05 0.76 20.83
N GLU A 339 4.77 0.99 19.55
CA GLU A 339 5.81 1.24 18.54
C GLU A 339 6.45 2.62 18.74
N ASN A 340 7.76 2.68 18.94
CA ASN A 340 8.45 3.95 19.18
C ASN A 340 8.32 4.95 18.00
N ALA A 341 8.11 4.47 16.77
CA ALA A 341 7.83 5.34 15.63
C ALA A 341 6.54 6.17 15.79
N ILE A 342 5.57 5.68 16.55
CA ILE A 342 4.32 6.37 16.87
C ILE A 342 4.44 7.09 18.22
N PHE A 343 4.94 6.38 19.23
CA PHE A 343 5.11 6.90 20.58
C PHE A 343 6.51 7.53 20.77
N THR A 344 6.84 8.47 19.87
CA THR A 344 8.19 9.02 19.62
C THR A 344 8.92 9.62 20.82
N SER A 345 8.19 9.94 21.89
CA SER A 345 8.76 10.46 23.14
C SER A 345 9.14 9.36 24.14
N LEU A 346 8.87 8.09 23.82
CA LEU A 346 9.22 6.95 24.65
C LEU A 346 10.56 6.36 24.20
N THR A 347 11.16 5.52 25.04
CA THR A 347 12.41 4.81 24.73
C THR A 347 12.12 3.32 24.69
N THR A 348 12.64 2.63 23.66
CA THR A 348 12.52 1.17 23.49
C THR A 348 12.90 0.41 24.76
N GLY A 349 12.12 -0.62 25.08
CA GLY A 349 12.22 -1.41 26.30
C GLY A 349 11.02 -1.22 27.23
N SER A 350 11.15 -1.64 28.49
CA SER A 350 10.09 -1.47 29.50
C SER A 350 9.77 0.00 29.72
N LEU A 351 8.48 0.35 29.81
CA LEU A 351 8.07 1.73 30.09
C LEU A 351 8.66 2.19 31.43
N ASN A 352 9.30 3.36 31.41
CA ASN A 352 9.84 3.97 32.62
C ASN A 352 8.70 4.29 33.60
N ALA A 353 8.85 3.97 34.88
CA ALA A 353 7.85 4.26 35.90
C ALA A 353 7.50 5.76 35.99
N ALA A 354 8.45 6.67 35.69
CA ALA A 354 8.21 8.11 35.63
C ALA A 354 7.41 8.55 34.40
N ALA A 355 7.27 7.70 33.39
CA ALA A 355 6.49 7.98 32.18
C ALA A 355 5.06 7.45 32.25
N PHE A 356 4.66 6.81 33.35
CA PHE A 356 3.33 6.25 33.56
C PHE A 356 2.60 6.94 34.70
N HIS A 357 1.40 7.42 34.42
CA HIS A 357 0.56 8.10 35.41
C HIS A 357 -0.87 7.54 35.43
N ILE A 358 -1.41 7.36 36.63
CA ILE A 358 -2.82 7.02 36.83
C ILE A 358 -3.58 8.30 37.16
N GLY A 359 -4.43 8.75 36.25
CA GLY A 359 -5.18 10.00 36.38
C GLY A 359 -6.04 10.32 35.17
N THR A 360 -6.69 11.48 35.21
CA THR A 360 -7.48 12.01 34.08
C THR A 360 -6.67 12.93 33.16
N ALA A 361 -5.45 13.27 33.55
CA ALA A 361 -4.49 14.10 32.83
C ALA A 361 -3.08 13.81 33.38
N ALA A 362 -2.03 14.21 32.68
CA ALA A 362 -0.66 14.12 33.17
C ALA A 362 -0.48 14.88 34.49
N HIS A 363 0.34 14.33 35.39
CA HIS A 363 0.71 14.94 36.66
C HIS A 363 1.90 15.90 36.50
N ASP A 364 2.88 15.52 35.70
CA ASP A 364 4.05 16.34 35.39
C ASP A 364 4.54 16.14 33.94
N ALA A 365 5.65 16.81 33.61
CA ALA A 365 6.21 16.83 32.26
C ALA A 365 6.95 15.54 31.85
N THR A 366 7.03 14.55 32.75
CA THR A 366 7.65 13.24 32.49
C THR A 366 6.63 12.18 32.13
N ASP A 367 5.37 12.35 32.50
CA ASP A 367 4.29 11.45 32.14
C ASP A 367 4.07 11.41 30.63
N ARG A 368 3.93 10.21 30.09
CA ARG A 368 3.69 9.97 28.67
C ARG A 368 2.48 9.10 28.44
N ILE A 369 2.28 8.08 29.28
CA ILE A 369 1.09 7.22 29.26
C ILE A 369 0.24 7.55 30.48
N ILE A 370 -0.97 8.03 30.23
CA ILE A 370 -1.94 8.40 31.26
C ILE A 370 -3.10 7.41 31.22
N TYR A 371 -3.30 6.69 32.32
CA TYR A 371 -4.40 5.74 32.49
C TYR A 371 -5.50 6.29 33.40
N ASN A 372 -6.71 6.45 32.86
CA ASN A 372 -7.89 6.76 33.64
C ASN A 372 -8.52 5.46 34.17
N MET A 373 -8.26 5.14 35.43
CA MET A 373 -8.78 3.93 36.07
C MET A 373 -10.31 3.85 36.11
N GLN A 374 -11.03 4.96 36.12
CA GLN A 374 -12.50 4.93 36.19
C GLN A 374 -13.11 4.54 34.84
N THR A 375 -12.57 5.09 33.75
CA THR A 375 -13.12 4.85 32.41
C THR A 375 -12.42 3.73 31.67
N GLY A 376 -11.16 3.44 32.00
CA GLY A 376 -10.27 2.55 31.26
C GLY A 376 -9.48 3.24 30.14
N ALA A 377 -9.60 4.57 29.98
CA ALA A 377 -8.96 5.28 28.88
C ALA A 377 -7.43 5.34 29.04
N LEU A 378 -6.71 5.04 27.96
CA LEU A 378 -5.26 5.21 27.85
C LEU A 378 -4.95 6.36 26.90
N ASN A 379 -4.21 7.34 27.39
CA ASN A 379 -3.86 8.54 26.65
C ASN A 379 -2.34 8.67 26.54
N TYR A 380 -1.89 9.18 25.40
CA TYR A 380 -0.51 9.50 25.12
C TYR A 380 -0.30 11.01 25.11
N ASP A 381 0.61 11.48 25.95
CA ASP A 381 1.08 12.87 26.00
C ASP A 381 2.44 12.96 25.31
N ALA A 382 2.44 13.33 24.02
CA ALA A 382 3.65 13.41 23.21
C ALA A 382 4.55 14.62 23.55
N ASP A 383 3.93 15.75 23.95
CA ASP A 383 4.66 17.00 24.18
C ASP A 383 5.18 17.12 25.61
N GLY A 384 4.60 16.36 26.55
CA GLY A 384 5.00 16.35 27.95
C GLY A 384 4.78 17.70 28.63
N ILE A 385 3.88 18.53 28.13
CA ILE A 385 3.55 19.82 28.73
C ILE A 385 2.41 19.65 29.76
N GLY A 386 1.73 18.51 29.73
CA GLY A 386 0.63 18.14 30.62
C GLY A 386 -0.69 18.85 30.33
N GLY A 387 -1.80 18.17 30.60
CA GLY A 387 -3.17 18.68 30.38
C GLY A 387 -3.88 18.07 29.16
N ALA A 388 -4.99 18.69 28.74
CA ALA A 388 -5.99 18.17 27.78
C ALA A 388 -5.50 17.95 26.32
N SER A 389 -4.18 18.01 26.08
CA SER A 389 -3.54 17.73 24.79
C SER A 389 -3.21 16.25 24.60
N ALA A 390 -3.25 15.44 25.67
CA ALA A 390 -3.03 14.01 25.58
C ALA A 390 -4.11 13.36 24.70
N GLN A 391 -3.68 12.52 23.76
CA GLN A 391 -4.56 11.87 22.80
C GLN A 391 -4.88 10.46 23.27
N GLN A 392 -6.17 10.12 23.32
CA GLN A 392 -6.58 8.76 23.63
C GLN A 392 -6.19 7.85 22.47
N PHE A 393 -5.48 6.77 22.76
CA PHE A 393 -5.12 5.75 21.77
C PHE A 393 -5.84 4.42 22.01
N ALA A 394 -6.24 4.14 23.25
CA ALA A 394 -6.93 2.91 23.60
C ALA A 394 -7.96 3.09 24.71
N GLN A 395 -8.88 2.14 24.77
CA GLN A 395 -9.94 2.03 25.75
C GLN A 395 -9.96 0.61 26.34
N LEU A 396 -9.60 0.49 27.60
CA LEU A 396 -9.69 -0.76 28.37
C LEU A 396 -11.01 -0.85 29.13
N THR A 397 -11.24 -1.97 29.81
CA THR A 397 -12.22 -2.05 30.89
C THR A 397 -11.79 -1.18 32.08
N GLY A 398 -12.71 -0.38 32.64
CA GLY A 398 -12.45 0.43 33.83
C GLY A 398 -12.23 -0.42 35.09
N GLY A 399 -11.40 0.06 36.01
CA GLY A 399 -11.12 -0.56 37.31
C GLY A 399 -9.93 -1.52 37.32
N LEU A 400 -9.19 -1.64 36.22
CA LEU A 400 -7.96 -2.44 36.16
C LEU A 400 -6.83 -1.75 36.94
N THR A 401 -5.95 -2.55 37.55
CA THR A 401 -4.79 -2.05 38.31
C THR A 401 -3.56 -2.11 37.43
N LEU A 402 -3.43 -1.15 36.50
CA LEU A 402 -2.28 -1.09 35.60
C LEU A 402 -1.05 -0.48 36.27
N THR A 403 0.12 -0.91 35.81
CA THR A 403 1.42 -0.33 36.14
C THR A 403 2.25 -0.13 34.88
N ASN A 404 3.42 0.50 35.02
CA ASN A 404 4.34 0.66 33.89
C ASN A 404 4.86 -0.67 33.31
N THR A 405 4.76 -1.79 34.04
CA THR A 405 5.23 -3.10 33.54
C THR A 405 4.29 -3.71 32.50
N ASP A 406 3.07 -3.19 32.39
CA ASP A 406 2.06 -3.67 31.44
C ASP A 406 2.30 -3.10 30.04
N PHE A 407 3.35 -2.28 29.88
CA PHE A 407 3.72 -1.60 28.65
C PHE A 407 5.16 -1.90 28.26
N TYR A 408 5.36 -2.23 26.99
CA TYR A 408 6.66 -2.44 26.39
C TYR A 408 6.79 -1.64 25.10
N ILE A 409 7.88 -0.89 24.94
CA ILE A 409 8.13 -0.09 23.76
C ILE A 409 9.00 -0.90 22.82
N ILE A 410 8.53 -1.10 21.59
CA ILE A 410 9.24 -1.84 20.54
C ILE A 410 9.94 -0.90 19.55
#